data_AF-A0A956DKK3-F1
#
_entry.id   AF-A0A956DKK3-F1
#
_cell.length_a   1.000
_cell.length_b   1.000
_cell.length_c   1.000
_cell.angle_alpha   90.00
_cell.angle_beta   90.00
_cell.angle_gamma   90.00
#
_symmetry.space_group_name_H-M   'P 1'
#
loop_
_entity.id
_entity.type
_entity.pdbx_description
1 polymer ?
#
loop_
_entity_poly.entity_id
_entity_poly.type
_entity_poly.pdbx_seq_one_letter_code
_entity_poly.pdbx_strand_id
1 'polypeptide(L)'
;MRLLLVAAGFGALFLLPLLGMIVFVQARAKRRMAELRGPWGQLAQRHGGRFLEGAGFTGSQIQIQRQTHAVEVKMTLVSVMTAASVPYYPDGGTFTEVIVHLYPQLGYAFVPPGVATQELVDHTRVPLLAHLGLQAKIFLDAHSARIVFPGVQMNAALLDTAIQSLESVTGLVMQHGPLPAAA
;
A
#
# COMPACT_ATOMS: atom_id res chain seq x y z
N MET A 1 -44.24 13.44 -33.48
CA MET A 1 -44.09 14.05 -32.13
C MET A 1 -44.22 13.04 -30.98
N ARG A 2 -45.29 12.23 -30.91
CA ARG A 2 -45.46 11.21 -29.83
C ARG A 2 -44.32 10.18 -29.73
N LEU A 3 -43.82 9.68 -30.86
CA LEU A 3 -42.71 8.70 -30.89
C LEU A 3 -41.38 9.27 -30.36
N LEU A 4 -41.10 10.55 -30.63
CA LEU A 4 -39.91 11.25 -30.12
C LEU A 4 -40.00 11.49 -28.60
N LEU A 5 -41.18 11.81 -28.08
CA LEU A 5 -41.41 11.96 -26.64
C LEU A 5 -41.29 10.62 -25.88
N VAL A 6 -41.78 9.52 -26.47
CA VAL A 6 -41.64 8.18 -25.90
C VAL A 6 -40.18 7.71 -25.93
N ALA A 7 -39.46 7.96 -27.03
CA ALA A 7 -38.02 7.67 -27.13
C ALA A 7 -37.18 8.50 -26.14
N ALA A 8 -37.51 9.79 -25.96
CA ALA A 8 -36.88 10.64 -24.97
C ALA A 8 -37.16 10.18 -23.52
N GLY A 9 -38.39 9.74 -23.22
CA GLY A 9 -38.76 9.17 -21.93
C GLY A 9 -38.01 7.87 -21.61
N PHE A 10 -37.90 6.96 -22.58
CA PHE A 10 -37.11 5.73 -22.43
C PHE A 10 -35.62 6.02 -22.28
N GLY A 11 -35.06 6.96 -23.07
CA GLY A 11 -33.66 7.38 -22.93
C GLY A 11 -33.36 7.94 -21.53
N ALA A 12 -34.25 8.77 -20.99
CA ALA A 12 -34.12 9.31 -19.63
C ALA A 12 -34.20 8.22 -18.56
N LEU A 13 -35.05 7.21 -18.73
CA LEU A 13 -35.20 6.08 -17.80
C LEU A 13 -33.90 5.29 -17.62
N PHE A 14 -33.08 5.17 -18.67
CA PHE A 14 -31.80 4.46 -18.62
C PHE A 14 -30.62 5.38 -18.29
N LEU A 15 -30.61 6.64 -18.77
CA LEU A 15 -29.52 7.57 -18.52
C LEU A 15 -29.50 8.11 -17.09
N LEU A 16 -30.66 8.37 -16.48
CA LEU A 16 -30.74 8.85 -15.10
C LEU A 16 -30.09 7.91 -14.07
N PRO A 17 -30.37 6.59 -14.04
CA PRO A 17 -29.71 5.70 -13.10
C PRO A 17 -28.21 5.54 -13.37
N LEU A 18 -27.77 5.55 -14.64
CA LEU A 18 -26.35 5.55 -15.00
C LEU A 18 -25.63 6.80 -14.48
N LEU A 19 -26.17 7.99 -14.74
CA LEU A 19 -25.62 9.24 -14.23
C LEU A 19 -25.66 9.30 -12.70
N GLY A 20 -26.76 8.85 -12.09
CA GLY A 20 -26.89 8.75 -10.64
C GLY A 20 -25.82 7.85 -10.02
N MET A 21 -25.53 6.71 -10.64
CA MET A 21 -24.48 5.80 -10.20
C MET A 21 -23.09 6.43 -10.33
N ILE A 22 -22.78 7.11 -11.44
CA ILE A 22 -21.50 7.81 -11.63
C ILE A 22 -21.31 8.88 -10.54
N VAL A 23 -22.33 9.71 -10.30
CA VAL A 23 -22.29 10.76 -9.27
C VAL A 23 -22.12 10.14 -7.88
N PHE A 24 -22.85 9.07 -7.57
CA PHE A 24 -22.75 8.37 -6.29
C PHE A 24 -21.35 7.81 -6.04
N VAL A 25 -20.77 7.14 -7.03
CA VAL A 25 -19.41 6.58 -6.95
C VAL A 25 -18.39 7.71 -6.75
N GLN A 26 -18.48 8.80 -7.51
CA GLN A 26 -17.58 9.95 -7.36
C GLN A 26 -17.73 10.62 -5.99
N ALA A 27 -18.95 10.83 -5.51
CA ALA A 27 -19.19 11.43 -4.19
C ALA A 27 -18.66 10.55 -3.06
N ARG A 28 -18.84 9.23 -3.15
CA ARG A 28 -18.31 8.26 -2.18
C ARG A 28 -16.78 8.23 -2.20
N ALA A 29 -16.15 8.29 -3.37
CA ALA A 29 -14.70 8.36 -3.51
C ALA A 29 -14.14 9.65 -2.87
N LYS A 30 -14.76 10.80 -3.15
CA LYS A 30 -14.37 12.10 -2.56
C LYS A 30 -14.46 12.11 -1.03
N ARG A 31 -15.54 11.55 -0.45
CA ARG A 31 -15.69 11.46 1.01
C ARG A 31 -14.59 10.60 1.65
N ARG A 32 -14.32 9.42 1.07
CA ARG A 32 -13.23 8.56 1.54
C ARG A 32 -11.87 9.24 1.46
N MET A 33 -11.59 9.99 0.39
CA MET A 33 -10.35 10.74 0.27
C MET A 33 -10.23 11.85 1.33
N ALA A 34 -11.33 12.56 1.62
CA ALA A 34 -11.34 13.57 2.67
C ALA A 34 -11.06 12.98 4.06
N GLU A 35 -11.62 11.81 4.34
CA GLU A 35 -11.38 11.06 5.59
C GLU A 35 -9.93 10.57 5.70
N LEU A 36 -9.32 10.11 4.59
CA LEU A 36 -7.94 9.62 4.57
C LEU A 36 -6.90 10.73 4.67
N ARG A 37 -7.16 11.90 4.06
CA ARG A 37 -6.19 13.00 3.96
C ARG A 37 -5.70 13.49 5.33
N GLY A 38 -6.57 13.49 6.34
CA GLY A 38 -6.22 13.91 7.70
C GLY A 38 -5.18 13.00 8.35
N PRO A 39 -5.52 11.73 8.65
CA PRO A 39 -4.62 10.79 9.31
C PRO A 39 -3.34 10.52 8.51
N TRP A 40 -3.44 10.34 7.19
CA TRP A 40 -2.28 10.08 6.34
C TRP A 40 -1.40 11.32 6.14
N GLY A 41 -2.01 12.51 6.04
CA GLY A 41 -1.27 13.76 5.98
C GLY A 41 -0.47 14.03 7.26
N GLN A 42 -1.07 13.78 8.43
CA GLN A 42 -0.38 13.88 9.71
C GLN A 42 0.76 12.86 9.83
N LEU A 43 0.54 11.61 9.39
CA LEU A 43 1.57 10.58 9.36
C LEU A 43 2.75 10.98 8.47
N ALA A 44 2.46 11.50 7.27
CA ALA A 44 3.48 12.02 6.36
C ALA A 44 4.31 13.13 7.01
N GLN A 45 3.65 14.11 7.65
CA GLN A 45 4.34 15.20 8.34
C GLN A 45 5.23 14.71 9.49
N ARG A 46 4.74 13.78 10.31
CA ARG A 46 5.50 13.20 11.44
C ARG A 46 6.83 12.58 10.99
N HIS A 47 6.82 11.91 9.84
CA HIS A 47 7.99 11.22 9.30
C HIS A 47 8.84 12.06 8.34
N GLY A 48 8.49 13.34 8.15
CA GLY A 48 9.16 14.22 7.18
C GLY A 48 8.92 13.82 5.71
N GLY A 49 7.82 13.11 5.44
CA GLY A 49 7.41 12.67 4.12
C GLY A 49 6.42 13.61 3.43
N ARG A 50 6.00 13.20 2.23
CA ARG A 50 5.04 13.89 1.38
C ARG A 50 3.82 13.01 1.16
N PHE A 51 2.64 13.56 1.43
CA PHE A 51 1.38 12.92 1.05
C PHE A 51 1.06 13.23 -0.41
N LEU A 52 0.84 12.18 -1.19
CA LEU A 52 0.45 12.22 -2.60
C LEU A 52 -0.96 11.65 -2.73
N GLU A 53 -1.85 12.43 -3.32
CA GLU A 53 -3.19 11.99 -3.64
C GLU A 53 -3.13 11.08 -4.86
N GLY A 54 -3.49 9.80 -4.70
CA GLY A 54 -3.42 8.81 -5.76
C GLY A 54 -4.46 9.01 -6.85
N ALA A 55 -4.17 8.50 -8.04
CA ALA A 55 -5.07 8.51 -9.18
C ALA A 55 -5.14 7.10 -9.80
N GLY A 56 -6.35 6.63 -10.10
CA GLY A 56 -6.57 5.32 -10.72
C GLY A 56 -6.46 4.15 -9.74
N PHE A 57 -5.69 3.11 -10.09
CA PHE A 57 -5.52 1.88 -9.31
C PHE A 57 -4.57 2.04 -8.12
N THR A 58 -3.77 3.11 -8.11
CA THR A 58 -2.98 3.54 -6.96
C THR A 58 -3.77 4.57 -6.18
N GLY A 59 -4.14 4.22 -4.94
CA GLY A 59 -4.77 5.11 -3.99
C GLY A 59 -3.77 6.08 -3.36
N SER A 60 -4.17 6.73 -2.28
CA SER A 60 -3.31 7.68 -1.55
C SER A 60 -1.98 7.06 -1.15
N GLN A 61 -0.93 7.89 -1.17
CA GLN A 61 0.44 7.49 -0.91
C GLN A 61 1.15 8.48 0.01
N ILE A 62 2.10 8.00 0.79
CA ILE A 62 3.10 8.77 1.53
C ILE A 62 4.46 8.35 0.99
N GLN A 63 5.30 9.33 0.65
CA GLN A 63 6.70 9.11 0.28
C GLN A 63 7.61 9.79 1.29
N ILE A 64 8.51 9.02 1.86
CA ILE A 64 9.52 9.48 2.82
C ILE A 64 10.88 9.15 2.22
N GLN A 65 11.66 10.17 1.88
CA GLN A 65 13.01 9.96 1.34
C GLN A 65 14.05 10.11 2.44
N ARG A 66 14.96 9.14 2.53
CA ARG A 66 16.18 9.19 3.33
C ARG A 66 17.40 9.17 2.40
N GLN A 67 18.58 9.35 2.99
CA GLN A 67 19.84 9.34 2.24
C GLN A 67 20.17 7.94 1.70
N THR A 68 19.77 6.89 2.42
CA THR A 68 20.17 5.50 2.12
C THR A 68 19.03 4.64 1.59
N HIS A 69 17.79 5.08 1.75
CA HIS A 69 16.58 4.35 1.39
C HIS A 69 15.39 5.30 1.22
N ALA A 70 14.29 4.79 0.70
CA ALA A 70 13.00 5.47 0.68
C ALA A 70 11.93 4.60 1.33
N VAL A 71 11.02 5.20 2.09
CA VAL A 71 9.84 4.54 2.64
C VAL A 71 8.61 5.02 1.88
N GLU A 72 7.78 4.10 1.44
CA GLU A 72 6.51 4.34 0.78
C GLU A 72 5.38 3.71 1.59
N VAL A 73 4.36 4.49 1.95
CA VAL A 73 3.09 3.94 2.41
C VAL A 73 2.09 4.16 1.29
N LYS A 74 1.43 3.13 0.78
CA LYS A 74 0.45 3.31 -0.30
C LYS A 74 -0.77 2.42 -0.16
N MET A 75 -1.87 2.89 -0.70
CA MET A 75 -3.03 2.07 -0.99
C MET A 75 -2.96 1.57 -2.43
N THR A 76 -3.15 0.27 -2.65
CA THR A 76 -3.15 -0.32 -3.99
C THR A 76 -4.42 -1.13 -4.20
N LEU A 77 -5.08 -0.93 -5.34
CA LEU A 77 -6.12 -1.84 -5.82
C LEU A 77 -5.49 -2.89 -6.74
N VAL A 78 -5.53 -4.14 -6.31
CA VAL A 78 -4.90 -5.29 -6.96
C VAL A 78 -5.99 -6.13 -7.65
N SER A 79 -5.80 -6.43 -8.93
CA SER A 79 -6.69 -7.35 -9.66
C SER A 79 -6.39 -8.80 -9.29
N VAL A 80 -7.36 -9.71 -9.46
CA VAL A 80 -7.14 -11.14 -9.22
C VAL A 80 -6.01 -11.70 -10.09
N MET A 81 -5.89 -11.23 -11.34
CA MET A 81 -4.78 -11.62 -12.22
C MET A 81 -3.42 -11.17 -11.67
N THR A 82 -3.35 -9.95 -11.14
CA THR A 82 -2.14 -9.44 -10.51
C THR A 82 -1.80 -10.25 -9.27
N ALA A 83 -2.77 -10.51 -8.39
CA ALA A 83 -2.58 -11.32 -7.19
C ALA A 83 -2.04 -12.72 -7.51
N ALA A 84 -2.54 -13.36 -8.57
CA ALA A 84 -2.04 -14.67 -9.00
C ALA A 84 -0.58 -14.67 -9.51
N SER A 85 -0.04 -13.50 -9.86
CA SER A 85 1.31 -13.35 -10.45
C SER A 85 2.39 -12.91 -9.46
N VAL A 86 2.01 -12.51 -8.23
CA VAL A 86 2.95 -12.00 -7.23
C VAL A 86 2.68 -12.63 -5.86
N PRO A 87 3.70 -12.85 -5.04
CA PRO A 87 3.54 -13.53 -3.75
C PRO A 87 2.85 -12.65 -2.69
N TYR A 88 2.67 -11.35 -2.96
CA TYR A 88 2.29 -10.36 -1.96
C TYR A 88 0.81 -10.37 -1.56
N TYR A 89 -0.06 -10.81 -2.47
CA TYR A 89 -1.50 -10.67 -2.31
C TYR A 89 -2.17 -12.03 -2.41
N PRO A 90 -2.93 -12.47 -1.38
CA PRO A 90 -3.61 -13.76 -1.43
C PRO A 90 -4.75 -13.77 -2.45
N ASP A 91 -5.41 -12.62 -2.66
CA ASP A 91 -6.54 -12.42 -3.55
C ASP A 91 -6.52 -11.01 -4.17
N GLY A 92 -7.38 -10.80 -5.18
CA GLY A 92 -7.63 -9.46 -5.71
C GLY A 92 -8.40 -8.63 -4.69
N GLY A 93 -8.11 -7.34 -4.58
CA GLY A 93 -8.71 -6.49 -3.56
C GLY A 93 -7.98 -5.18 -3.36
N THR A 94 -8.36 -4.44 -2.32
CA THR A 94 -7.60 -3.26 -1.89
C THR A 94 -6.66 -3.64 -0.77
N PHE A 95 -5.42 -3.20 -0.84
CA PHE A 95 -4.38 -3.44 0.16
C PHE A 95 -3.74 -2.12 0.56
N THR A 96 -3.21 -2.09 1.79
CA THR A 96 -2.34 -1.02 2.25
C THR A 96 -0.95 -1.60 2.44
N GLU A 97 0.05 -0.95 1.86
CA GLU A 97 1.43 -1.41 1.86
C GLU A 97 2.32 -0.38 2.53
N VAL A 98 3.26 -0.86 3.34
CA VAL A 98 4.42 -0.08 3.79
C VAL A 98 5.65 -0.73 3.20
N ILE A 99 6.40 -0.01 2.40
CA ILE A 99 7.54 -0.53 1.65
C ILE A 99 8.75 0.31 1.99
N VAL A 100 9.88 -0.33 2.25
CA VAL A 100 11.19 0.30 2.22
C VAL A 100 11.94 -0.16 1.00
N HIS A 101 12.49 0.79 0.26
CA HIS A 101 13.37 0.58 -0.89
C HIS A 101 14.78 1.01 -0.52
N LEU A 102 15.73 0.08 -0.52
CA LEU A 102 17.15 0.40 -0.41
C LEU A 102 17.65 0.95 -1.74
N TYR A 103 18.56 1.93 -1.70
CA TYR A 103 19.21 2.39 -2.92
C TYR A 103 20.31 1.40 -3.34
N PRO A 104 20.15 0.69 -4.47
CA PRO A 104 21.06 -0.39 -4.85
C PRO A 104 22.50 0.10 -5.10
N GLN A 105 22.64 1.36 -5.52
CA GLN A 105 23.92 2.04 -5.71
C GLN A 105 24.79 2.13 -4.43
N LEU A 106 24.21 1.92 -3.25
CA LEU A 106 24.91 1.94 -1.98
C LEU A 106 25.37 0.55 -1.51
N GLY A 107 25.06 -0.51 -2.27
CA GLY A 107 25.51 -1.87 -1.97
C GLY A 107 24.78 -2.57 -0.81
N TYR A 108 23.72 -1.97 -0.26
CA TYR A 108 22.91 -2.60 0.80
C TYR A 108 21.85 -3.54 0.23
N ALA A 109 21.62 -4.64 0.94
CA ALA A 109 20.55 -5.59 0.62
C ALA A 109 19.91 -6.18 1.87
N PHE A 110 18.58 -6.34 1.90
CA PHE A 110 17.87 -6.97 3.03
C PHE A 110 18.12 -8.47 3.10
N VAL A 111 18.16 -9.15 1.95
CA VAL A 111 18.55 -10.56 1.81
C VAL A 111 19.63 -10.68 0.72
N PRO A 112 20.44 -11.76 0.73
CA PRO A 112 21.48 -11.94 -0.27
C PRO A 112 20.93 -11.90 -1.71
N PRO A 113 21.66 -11.30 -2.66
CA PRO A 113 21.25 -11.30 -4.06
C PRO A 113 21.06 -12.71 -4.61
N GLY A 114 20.03 -12.92 -5.43
CA GLY A 114 19.70 -14.23 -6.01
C GLY A 114 18.80 -15.10 -5.13
N VAL A 115 18.47 -14.66 -3.91
CA VAL A 115 17.43 -15.27 -3.09
C VAL A 115 16.07 -14.76 -3.56
N ALA A 116 15.14 -15.69 -3.81
CA ALA A 116 13.76 -15.33 -4.16
C ALA A 116 13.07 -14.59 -3.01
N THR A 117 12.09 -13.75 -3.32
CA THR A 117 11.29 -13.03 -2.33
C THR A 117 10.79 -13.96 -1.22
N GLN A 118 11.09 -13.62 0.03
CA GLN A 118 10.75 -14.44 1.19
C GLN A 118 9.58 -13.83 1.96
N GLU A 119 8.52 -14.61 2.20
CA GLU A 119 7.49 -14.25 3.18
C GLU A 119 8.00 -14.60 4.59
N LEU A 120 8.08 -13.60 5.47
CA LEU A 120 8.42 -13.80 6.88
C LEU A 120 7.17 -14.23 7.66
N VAL A 121 6.93 -15.54 7.67
CA VAL A 121 5.84 -16.16 8.44
C VAL A 121 6.18 -16.24 9.95
N ASP A 122 7.47 -16.34 10.28
CA ASP A 122 7.94 -16.35 11.66
C ASP A 122 8.42 -14.95 12.09
N HIS A 123 7.58 -14.24 12.83
CA HIS A 123 7.87 -12.91 13.36
C HIS A 123 8.95 -12.91 14.46
N THR A 124 9.40 -14.08 14.97
CA THR A 124 10.50 -14.13 15.95
C THR A 124 11.82 -13.62 15.38
N ARG A 125 11.99 -13.66 14.06
CA ARG A 125 13.19 -13.16 13.36
C ARG A 125 13.24 -11.64 13.28
N VAL A 126 12.08 -10.99 13.37
CA VAL A 126 11.99 -9.53 13.45
C VAL A 126 10.99 -9.21 14.56
N PRO A 127 11.42 -9.27 15.84
CA PRO A 127 10.54 -9.05 16.99
C PRO A 127 9.80 -7.71 16.93
N LEU A 128 10.41 -6.72 16.29
CA LEU A 128 9.84 -5.39 16.03
C LEU A 128 8.59 -5.43 15.15
N LEU A 129 8.35 -6.50 14.40
CA LEU A 129 7.18 -6.70 13.54
C LEU A 129 6.09 -7.56 14.19
N ALA A 130 6.37 -8.24 15.32
CA ALA A 130 5.42 -9.12 15.99
C ALA A 130 4.17 -8.38 16.52
N HIS A 131 4.25 -7.06 16.68
CA HIS A 131 3.16 -6.21 17.17
C HIS A 131 2.18 -5.75 16.08
N LEU A 132 2.45 -6.01 14.79
CA LEU A 132 1.60 -5.55 13.68
C LEU A 132 0.31 -6.38 13.49
N GLY A 133 0.11 -7.39 14.33
CA GLY A 133 -1.07 -8.27 14.31
C GLY A 133 -1.00 -9.34 13.22
N LEU A 134 -1.78 -10.41 13.41
CA LEU A 134 -1.77 -11.62 12.56
C LEU A 134 -2.20 -11.41 11.11
N GLN A 135 -2.66 -10.20 10.75
CA GLN A 135 -3.16 -9.90 9.41
C GLN A 135 -2.11 -9.23 8.51
N ALA A 136 -0.97 -8.80 9.06
CA ALA A 136 0.11 -8.20 8.30
C ALA A 136 1.03 -9.28 7.73
N LYS A 137 1.22 -9.30 6.41
CA LYS A 137 2.20 -10.16 5.75
C LYS A 137 3.47 -9.37 5.47
N ILE A 138 4.62 -9.94 5.79
CA ILE A 138 5.91 -9.28 5.61
C ILE A 138 6.69 -10.02 4.54
N PHE A 139 7.25 -9.28 3.59
CA PHE A 139 8.03 -9.82 2.50
C PHE A 139 9.37 -9.12 2.42
N LEU A 140 10.43 -9.90 2.21
CA LEU A 140 11.78 -9.41 1.99
C LEU A 140 12.27 -9.83 0.62
N ASP A 141 12.87 -8.87 -0.07
CA ASP A 141 13.61 -9.02 -1.32
C ASP A 141 14.96 -8.32 -1.16
N ALA A 142 15.91 -8.54 -2.07
CA ALA A 142 17.27 -8.00 -1.98
C ALA A 142 17.26 -6.49 -1.72
N HIS A 143 16.43 -5.70 -2.41
CA HIS A 143 16.41 -4.24 -2.26
C HIS A 143 15.10 -3.68 -1.74
N SER A 144 14.17 -4.53 -1.30
CA SER A 144 12.93 -4.04 -0.69
C SER A 144 12.43 -4.90 0.46
N ALA A 145 11.87 -4.25 1.46
CA ALA A 145 11.13 -4.89 2.54
C ALA A 145 9.72 -4.32 2.53
N ARG A 146 8.70 -5.18 2.58
CA ARG A 146 7.30 -4.79 2.44
C ARG A 146 6.44 -5.41 3.53
N ILE A 147 5.55 -4.60 4.09
CA ILE A 147 4.45 -5.04 4.94
C ILE A 147 3.16 -4.82 4.18
N VAL A 148 2.34 -5.86 4.02
CA VAL A 148 1.06 -5.83 3.31
C VAL A 148 -0.05 -6.05 4.32
N PHE A 149 -0.97 -5.11 4.41
CA PHE A 149 -2.20 -5.22 5.18
C PHE A 149 -3.38 -5.42 4.22
N PRO A 150 -4.29 -6.39 4.50
CA PRO A 150 -5.53 -6.51 3.76
C PRO A 150 -6.41 -5.29 4.02
N GLY A 151 -7.05 -4.79 2.97
CA GLY A 151 -7.97 -3.66 3.03
C GLY A 151 -7.30 -2.29 3.12
N VAL A 152 -8.15 -1.28 3.37
CA VAL A 152 -7.73 0.11 3.60
C VAL A 152 -7.41 0.29 5.07
N GLN A 153 -6.15 0.58 5.40
CA GLN A 153 -5.74 0.87 6.77
C GLN A 153 -5.85 2.38 7.05
N MET A 154 -6.71 2.71 8.02
CA MET A 154 -6.92 4.08 8.50
C MET A 154 -6.26 4.34 9.86
N ASN A 155 -5.78 3.28 10.52
CA ASN A 155 -5.13 3.39 11.82
C ASN A 155 -3.71 3.93 11.65
N ALA A 156 -3.54 5.25 11.86
CA ALA A 156 -2.25 5.91 11.76
C ALA A 156 -1.20 5.36 12.72
N ALA A 157 -1.59 4.87 13.92
CA ALA A 157 -0.65 4.27 14.86
C ALA A 157 -0.08 2.95 14.35
N LEU A 158 -0.92 2.11 13.73
CA LEU A 158 -0.47 0.86 13.11
C LEU A 158 0.51 1.12 11.96
N LEU A 159 0.20 2.10 11.10
CA LEU A 159 1.09 2.49 10.00
C LEU A 159 2.39 3.12 10.50
N ASP A 160 2.33 3.91 11.58
CA ASP A 160 3.51 4.49 12.24
C ASP A 160 4.42 3.37 12.78
N THR A 161 3.87 2.39 13.48
CA THR A 161 4.62 1.20 13.93
C THR A 161 5.24 0.46 12.75
N ALA A 162 4.49 0.25 11.66
CA ALA A 162 5.01 -0.44 10.48
C ALA A 162 6.20 0.30 9.83
N ILE A 163 6.12 1.62 9.71
CA ILE A 163 7.25 2.46 9.21
C ILE A 163 8.46 2.29 10.13
N GLN A 164 8.28 2.50 11.43
CA GLN A 164 9.37 2.44 12.40
C GLN A 164 10.05 1.06 12.43
N SER A 165 9.26 -0.02 12.33
CA SER A 165 9.81 -1.37 12.29
C SER A 165 10.63 -1.63 11.04
N LEU A 166 10.20 -1.18 9.85
CA LEU A 166 11.00 -1.33 8.63
C LEU A 166 12.24 -0.42 8.63
N GLU A 167 12.14 0.80 9.14
CA GLU A 167 13.31 1.68 9.32
C GLU A 167 14.32 1.05 10.29
N SER A 168 13.85 0.40 11.35
CA SER A 168 14.73 -0.32 12.30
C SER A 168 15.42 -1.52 11.66
N VAL A 169 14.69 -2.34 10.89
CA VAL A 169 15.29 -3.44 10.11
C VAL A 169 16.31 -2.92 9.11
N THR A 170 16.01 -1.80 8.47
CA THR A 170 16.92 -1.13 7.54
C THR A 170 18.21 -0.70 8.24
N GLY A 171 18.11 -0.13 9.45
CA GLY A 171 19.26 0.20 10.29
C GLY A 171 20.11 -1.02 10.64
N LEU A 172 19.48 -2.15 11.00
CA LEU A 172 20.20 -3.41 11.27
C LEU A 172 20.95 -3.91 10.04
N VAL A 173 20.31 -3.88 8.87
CA VAL A 173 20.95 -4.29 7.60
C VAL A 173 22.12 -3.40 7.24
N MET A 174 22.01 -2.10 7.48
CA MET A 174 23.12 -1.16 7.24
C MET A 174 24.29 -1.35 8.20
N GLN A 175 24.03 -1.84 9.42
CA GLN A 175 25.06 -2.07 10.44
C GLN A 175 25.73 -3.46 10.35
N HIS A 176 24.95 -4.49 10.02
CA HIS A 176 25.37 -5.89 10.12
C HIS A 176 25.38 -6.63 8.78
N GLY A 177 24.91 -6.01 7.70
CA GLY A 177 24.77 -6.64 6.39
C GLY A 177 23.41 -7.35 6.21
N PRO A 178 23.24 -8.12 5.12
CA PRO A 178 21.98 -8.76 4.78
C PRO A 178 21.54 -9.75 5.86
N LEU A 179 20.22 -9.86 6.06
CA LEU A 179 19.63 -10.87 6.93
C LEU A 179 19.89 -12.27 6.34
N PRO A 180 20.14 -13.29 7.18
CA PRO A 180 20.33 -14.65 6.71
C PRO A 180 19.07 -15.14 5.99
N ALA A 181 19.24 -15.79 4.84
CA ALA A 181 18.13 -16.38 4.10
C ALA A 181 17.38 -17.40 4.97
N ALA A 182 16.04 -17.40 4.90
CA ALA A 182 15.25 -18.47 5.48
C ALA A 182 15.58 -19.80 4.80
N ALA A 183 16.10 -20.75 5.59
CA ALA A 183 16.22 -22.16 5.25
C ALA A 183 14.86 -22.85 5.26
#